data_AF-A0A7S2T4K1-F1
#
_entry.id   AF-A0A7S2T4K1-F1
#
_cell.length_a   1.000
_cell.length_b   1.000
_cell.length_c   1.000
_cell.angle_alpha   90.00
_cell.angle_beta   90.00
_cell.angle_gamma   90.00
#
_symmetry.space_group_name_H-M   'P 1'
#
loop_
_entity.id
_entity.type
_entity.pdbx_description
1 polymer ?
#
loop_
_entity_poly.entity_id
_entity_poly.type
_entity_poly.pdbx_seq_one_letter_code
_entity_poly.pdbx_strand_id
1 'polypeptide(L)'
;EMTDQDVVTIAMEGLKEGVASLAGDDGGGKKKKKKKKSAKVKVHPTMELLMKASTGCLRHLACSDPNKVRIVASGAVPMLTQLAETSTITKIRANAKYTLCLLCILNGCYDYMVASGVPPTIVSLAQAPIPILPSVKAEVLKAPQSADPELLEQIFNPKKEPQEDGEGKPAEG
;
A
#
# COMPACT_ATOMS: atom_id res chain seq x y z
N GLU A 1 19.85 23.22 3.90
CA GLU A 1 19.05 22.50 2.89
C GLU A 1 18.40 21.29 3.53
N MET A 2 17.21 20.92 3.08
CA MET A 2 16.52 19.72 3.55
C MET A 2 16.94 18.53 2.68
N THR A 3 17.39 17.45 3.29
CA THR A 3 17.88 16.26 2.58
C THR A 3 16.75 15.27 2.30
N ASP A 4 16.95 14.38 1.34
CA ASP A 4 16.03 13.24 1.11
C ASP A 4 15.80 12.40 2.36
N GLN A 5 16.81 12.25 3.23
CA GLN A 5 16.66 11.56 4.51
C GLN A 5 15.69 12.30 5.44
N ASP A 6 15.75 13.63 5.48
CA ASP A 6 14.83 14.44 6.27
C ASP A 6 13.40 14.31 5.73
N VAL A 7 13.24 14.31 4.40
CA VAL A 7 11.91 14.14 3.77
C VAL A 7 11.36 12.74 4.05
N VAL A 8 12.17 11.69 3.96
CA VAL A 8 11.76 10.32 4.36
C VAL A 8 11.32 10.31 5.83
N THR A 9 12.10 10.94 6.71
CA THR A 9 11.81 10.97 8.15
C THR A 9 10.47 11.63 8.43
N ILE A 10 10.23 12.82 7.88
CA ILE A 10 8.96 13.54 8.05
C ILE A 10 7.79 12.76 7.46
N ALA A 11 7.95 12.19 6.26
CA ALA A 11 6.89 11.39 5.64
C ALA A 11 6.54 10.17 6.50
N MET A 12 7.54 9.52 7.09
CA MET A 12 7.39 8.37 7.99
C MET A 12 6.75 8.75 9.33
N GLU A 13 7.08 9.91 9.90
CA GLU A 13 6.42 10.43 11.11
C GLU A 13 4.93 10.66 10.85
N GLY A 14 4.59 11.37 9.78
CA GLY A 14 3.19 11.61 9.41
C GLY A 14 2.42 10.31 9.11
N LEU A 15 3.10 9.31 8.53
CA LEU A 15 2.52 7.98 8.33
C LEU A 15 2.22 7.29 9.67
N LYS A 16 3.20 7.29 10.60
CA LYS A 16 3.06 6.68 11.93
C LYS A 16 1.94 7.33 12.73
N GLU A 17 1.86 8.65 12.75
CA GLU A 17 0.79 9.40 13.41
C GLU A 17 -0.58 9.06 12.83
N GLY A 18 -0.67 9.04 11.50
CA GLY A 18 -1.89 8.68 10.79
C GLY A 18 -2.38 7.27 11.09
N VAL A 19 -1.47 6.28 11.07
CA VAL A 19 -1.79 4.88 11.38
C VAL A 19 -2.13 4.71 12.87
N ALA A 20 -1.42 5.39 13.78
CA ALA A 20 -1.73 5.34 15.21
C ALA A 20 -3.13 5.89 15.51
N SER A 21 -3.57 6.92 14.78
CA SER A 21 -4.95 7.43 14.87
C SER A 21 -6.01 6.41 14.44
N LEU A 22 -5.66 5.38 13.67
CA LEU A 22 -6.56 4.28 13.31
C LEU A 22 -6.60 3.19 14.40
N ALA A 23 -5.51 3.00 15.14
CA ALA A 23 -5.40 1.98 16.20
C ALA A 23 -6.08 2.38 17.52
N GLY A 24 -6.35 3.67 17.73
CA GLY A 24 -6.96 4.19 18.96
C GLY A 24 -8.45 3.88 19.17
N ASP A 25 -9.10 3.12 18.28
CA ASP A 25 -10.53 2.81 18.38
C ASP A 25 -10.83 1.44 19.03
N ASP A 26 -9.82 0.72 19.53
CA ASP A 26 -10.01 -0.57 20.22
C ASP A 26 -9.78 -0.41 21.74
N GLY A 27 -10.88 -0.44 22.50
CA GLY A 27 -10.97 0.13 23.84
C GLY A 27 -10.54 -0.73 25.03
N GLY A 28 -10.26 -0.05 26.15
CA GLY A 28 -10.23 -0.64 27.49
C GLY A 28 -10.22 0.40 28.63
N GLY A 29 -11.27 0.45 29.47
CA GLY A 29 -11.17 0.93 30.87
C GLY A 29 -12.15 1.97 31.46
N LYS A 30 -13.44 1.65 31.58
CA LYS A 30 -14.41 2.03 32.67
C LYS A 30 -14.43 3.48 33.26
N LYS A 31 -15.48 4.26 32.92
CA LYS A 31 -16.68 4.62 33.77
C LYS A 31 -17.35 5.96 33.41
N LYS A 32 -18.68 5.86 33.23
CA LYS A 32 -19.80 6.83 33.44
C LYS A 32 -20.49 7.46 32.21
N LYS A 33 -21.72 6.96 32.04
CA LYS A 33 -22.92 7.44 31.32
C LYS A 33 -22.88 8.91 30.82
N LYS A 34 -23.04 9.08 29.50
CA LYS A 34 -24.15 9.88 28.92
C LYS A 34 -24.37 9.51 27.44
N LYS A 35 -25.64 9.33 27.12
CA LYS A 35 -26.26 8.94 25.85
C LYS A 35 -25.89 9.91 24.72
N LYS A 36 -25.35 9.44 23.59
CA LYS A 36 -25.55 10.06 22.25
C LYS A 36 -25.31 9.03 21.14
N LYS A 37 -26.25 9.02 20.19
CA LYS A 37 -26.37 8.13 19.03
C LYS A 37 -25.12 8.15 18.13
N SER A 38 -24.80 6.97 17.62
CA SER A 38 -24.10 6.65 16.36
C SER A 38 -23.24 7.77 15.76
N ALA A 39 -21.94 7.75 16.04
CA ALA A 39 -20.96 8.50 15.28
C ALA A 39 -20.05 7.51 14.55
N LYS A 40 -20.27 7.41 13.23
CA LYS A 40 -19.29 6.93 12.26
C LYS A 40 -17.93 7.54 12.64
N VAL A 41 -16.91 6.72 12.91
CA VAL A 41 -15.55 7.20 13.21
C VAL A 41 -15.09 8.06 12.05
N LYS A 42 -15.25 9.36 12.21
CA LYS A 42 -14.90 10.38 11.24
C LYS A 42 -13.45 10.70 11.56
N VAL A 43 -12.54 9.96 10.94
CA VAL A 43 -11.10 10.27 10.95
C VAL A 43 -10.99 11.78 10.69
N HIS A 44 -10.31 12.51 11.58
CA HIS A 44 -10.22 13.96 11.51
C HIS A 44 -9.64 14.33 10.13
N PRO A 45 -10.23 15.28 9.37
CA PRO A 45 -9.80 15.58 8.00
C PRO A 45 -8.30 15.90 7.89
N THR A 46 -7.68 16.36 8.98
CA THR A 46 -6.23 16.56 9.11
C THR A 46 -5.42 15.26 9.05
N MET A 47 -5.87 14.17 9.69
CA MET A 47 -5.14 12.89 9.75
C MET A 47 -5.24 12.13 8.43
N GLU A 48 -6.41 12.16 7.78
CA GLU A 48 -6.54 11.66 6.40
C GLU A 48 -5.61 12.41 5.45
N LEU A 49 -5.60 13.75 5.53
CA LEU A 49 -4.74 14.57 4.67
C LEU A 49 -3.26 14.28 4.92
N LEU A 50 -2.87 14.11 6.18
CA LEU A 50 -1.52 13.73 6.58
C LEU A 50 -1.12 12.37 5.98
N MET A 51 -1.93 11.34 6.17
CA MET A 51 -1.66 10.01 5.57
C MET A 51 -1.60 10.07 4.04
N LYS A 52 -2.48 10.84 3.41
CA LYS A 52 -2.49 11.02 1.95
C LYS A 52 -1.20 11.69 1.46
N ALA A 53 -0.74 12.73 2.15
CA ALA A 53 0.51 13.42 1.86
C ALA A 53 1.72 12.50 2.10
N SER A 54 1.81 11.85 3.26
CA SER A 54 2.88 10.93 3.63
C SER A 54 3.01 9.77 2.65
N THR A 55 1.92 9.07 2.35
CA THR A 55 1.95 7.94 1.40
C THR A 55 2.29 8.39 -0.02
N GLY A 56 1.83 9.58 -0.45
CA GLY A 56 2.19 10.16 -1.74
C GLY A 56 3.67 10.54 -1.83
N CYS A 57 4.21 11.11 -0.76
CA CYS A 57 5.62 11.46 -0.65
C CYS A 57 6.51 10.21 -0.68
N LEU A 58 6.19 9.20 0.13
CA LEU A 58 6.92 7.92 0.15
C LEU A 58 6.89 7.23 -1.22
N ARG A 59 5.75 7.26 -1.91
CA ARG A 59 5.65 6.74 -3.29
C ARG A 59 6.62 7.45 -4.23
N HIS A 60 6.72 8.78 -4.15
CA HIS A 60 7.62 9.55 -5.00
C HIS A 60 9.10 9.27 -4.67
N LEU A 61 9.44 9.24 -3.38
CA LEU A 61 10.80 8.97 -2.90
C LEU A 61 11.28 7.56 -3.27
N ALA A 62 10.37 6.58 -3.26
CA ALA A 62 10.68 5.19 -3.60
C ALA A 62 11.05 4.96 -5.09
N CYS A 63 11.07 6.00 -5.93
CA CYS A 63 11.65 5.92 -7.28
C CYS A 63 13.18 5.81 -7.27
N SER A 64 13.86 6.08 -6.15
CA SER A 64 15.32 6.05 -6.01
C SER A 64 15.77 4.96 -5.04
N ASP A 65 16.71 4.10 -5.45
CA ASP A 65 17.21 2.97 -4.63
C ASP A 65 17.74 3.38 -3.25
N PRO A 66 18.58 4.43 -3.11
CA PRO A 66 18.96 4.95 -1.80
C PRO A 66 17.77 5.28 -0.89
N ASN A 67 16.69 5.83 -1.47
CA ASN A 67 15.51 6.18 -0.71
C ASN A 67 14.65 4.96 -0.38
N LYS A 68 14.58 3.94 -1.25
CA LYS A 68 13.96 2.65 -0.91
C LYS A 68 14.60 2.03 0.33
N VAL A 69 15.93 2.02 0.40
CA VAL A 69 16.67 1.51 1.56
C VAL A 69 16.28 2.26 2.84
N ARG A 70 16.23 3.59 2.78
CA ARG A 70 15.82 4.45 3.92
C ARG A 70 14.38 4.19 4.35
N ILE A 71 13.45 4.06 3.40
CA ILE A 71 12.04 3.78 3.66
C ILE A 71 11.86 2.42 4.33
N VAL A 72 12.52 1.37 3.81
CA VAL A 72 12.49 0.02 4.38
C VAL A 72 13.09 0.02 5.79
N ALA A 73 14.27 0.63 5.97
CA ALA A 73 14.94 0.74 7.28
C ALA A 73 14.10 1.51 8.31
N SER A 74 13.22 2.41 7.87
CA SER A 74 12.31 3.16 8.74
C SER A 74 11.09 2.36 9.20
N GLY A 75 10.96 1.10 8.78
CA GLY A 75 9.85 0.21 9.14
C GLY A 75 8.55 0.48 8.36
N ALA A 76 8.66 1.01 7.13
CA ALA A 76 7.48 1.37 6.34
C ALA A 76 6.65 0.17 5.89
N VAL A 77 7.29 -0.99 5.64
CA VAL A 77 6.64 -2.14 4.98
C VAL A 77 5.39 -2.62 5.72
N PRO A 78 5.41 -2.91 7.04
CA PRO A 78 4.19 -3.34 7.75
C PRO A 78 3.06 -2.29 7.72
N MET A 79 3.40 -1.00 7.88
CA MET A 79 2.40 0.08 7.87
C MET A 79 1.76 0.27 6.49
N LEU A 80 2.56 0.21 5.42
CA LEU A 80 2.07 0.31 4.05
C LEU A 80 1.20 -0.89 3.69
N THR A 81 1.56 -2.10 4.15
CA THR A 81 0.72 -3.30 3.99
C THR A 81 -0.63 -3.13 4.69
N GLN A 82 -0.63 -2.72 5.95
CA GLN A 82 -1.88 -2.44 6.67
C GLN A 82 -2.76 -1.43 5.92
N LEU A 83 -2.19 -0.33 5.41
CA LEU A 83 -2.95 0.67 4.65
C LEU A 83 -3.44 0.15 3.30
N ALA A 84 -2.64 -0.68 2.61
CA ALA A 84 -3.01 -1.30 1.34
C ALA A 84 -4.23 -2.22 1.46
N GLU A 85 -4.40 -2.85 2.62
CA GLU A 85 -5.48 -3.81 2.90
C GLU A 85 -6.70 -3.13 3.54
N THR A 86 -6.48 -2.26 4.53
CA THR A 86 -7.55 -1.80 5.42
C THR A 86 -8.07 -0.39 5.11
N SER A 87 -7.26 0.47 4.47
CA SER A 87 -7.62 1.89 4.31
C SER A 87 -8.83 2.06 3.40
N THR A 88 -9.92 2.68 3.86
CA THR A 88 -11.12 2.93 3.03
C THR A 88 -10.93 4.04 1.99
N ILE A 89 -9.82 4.77 2.05
CA ILE A 89 -9.53 5.91 1.19
C ILE A 89 -8.71 5.43 -0.01
N THR A 90 -9.33 5.42 -1.19
CA THR A 90 -8.76 4.87 -2.44
C THR A 90 -7.35 5.41 -2.72
N LYS A 91 -7.10 6.71 -2.49
CA LYS A 91 -5.79 7.30 -2.78
C LYS A 91 -4.69 6.84 -1.84
N ILE A 92 -4.98 6.73 -0.53
CA ILE A 92 -4.03 6.21 0.46
C ILE A 92 -3.71 4.76 0.14
N ARG A 93 -4.75 3.95 -0.09
CA ARG A 93 -4.62 2.53 -0.45
C ARG A 93 -3.77 2.36 -1.71
N ALA A 94 -4.07 3.11 -2.78
CA ALA A 94 -3.34 3.05 -4.04
C ALA A 94 -1.89 3.51 -3.91
N ASN A 95 -1.62 4.59 -3.17
CA ASN A 95 -0.26 5.04 -2.91
C ASN A 95 0.53 3.98 -2.15
N ALA A 96 -0.03 3.42 -1.07
CA ALA A 96 0.63 2.38 -0.28
C ALA A 96 1.00 1.16 -1.12
N LYS A 97 0.03 0.67 -1.90
CA LYS A 97 0.20 -0.40 -2.88
C LYS A 97 1.33 -0.12 -3.88
N TYR A 98 1.35 1.07 -4.47
CA TYR A 98 2.37 1.44 -5.45
C TYR A 98 3.77 1.57 -4.80
N THR A 99 3.84 2.11 -3.58
CA THR A 99 5.09 2.18 -2.81
C THR A 99 5.61 0.78 -2.53
N LEU A 100 4.77 -0.17 -2.13
CA LEU A 100 5.18 -1.58 -1.95
C LEU A 100 5.75 -2.18 -3.24
N CYS A 101 5.15 -1.94 -4.40
CA CYS A 101 5.71 -2.37 -5.69
C CYS A 101 7.10 -1.77 -5.97
N LEU A 102 7.30 -0.48 -5.67
CA LEU A 102 8.59 0.18 -5.84
C LEU A 102 9.65 -0.36 -4.87
N LEU A 103 9.26 -0.69 -3.64
CA LEU A 103 10.17 -1.29 -2.66
C LEU A 103 10.49 -2.74 -3.03
N CYS A 104 9.55 -3.48 -3.61
CA CYS A 104 9.74 -4.87 -4.03
C CYS A 104 10.88 -5.02 -5.04
N ILE A 105 11.09 -4.04 -5.92
CA ILE A 105 12.19 -4.06 -6.92
C ILE A 105 13.57 -3.72 -6.34
N LEU A 106 13.67 -3.42 -5.04
CA LEU A 106 14.95 -3.30 -4.35
C LEU A 106 15.49 -4.70 -4.07
N ASN A 107 16.75 -4.94 -4.45
CA ASN A 107 17.40 -6.24 -4.27
C ASN A 107 17.29 -6.74 -2.81
N GLY A 108 16.86 -8.00 -2.64
CA GLY A 108 16.65 -8.64 -1.33
C GLY A 108 15.42 -8.14 -0.54
N CYS A 109 14.74 -7.09 -1.00
CA CYS A 109 13.54 -6.58 -0.31
C CYS A 109 12.34 -7.53 -0.49
N TYR A 110 12.30 -8.29 -1.59
CA TYR A 110 11.26 -9.28 -1.80
C TYR A 110 11.23 -10.35 -0.71
N ASP A 111 12.37 -10.95 -0.37
CA ASP A 111 12.46 -11.97 0.69
C ASP A 111 12.03 -11.40 2.05
N TYR A 112 12.39 -10.15 2.34
CA TYR A 112 11.94 -9.45 3.53
C TYR A 112 10.41 -9.22 3.53
N MET A 113 9.84 -8.85 2.39
CA MET A 113 8.40 -8.68 2.22
C MET A 113 7.64 -9.99 2.39
N VAL A 114 8.16 -11.10 1.87
CA VAL A 114 7.62 -12.45 2.10
C VAL A 114 7.59 -12.77 3.59
N ALA A 115 8.72 -12.58 4.29
CA ALA A 115 8.80 -12.80 5.73
C ALA A 115 7.85 -11.89 6.54
N SER A 116 7.47 -10.75 5.97
CA SER A 116 6.56 -9.77 6.58
C SER A 116 5.08 -9.96 6.18
N GLY A 117 4.74 -11.01 5.42
CA GLY A 117 3.35 -11.31 5.03
C GLY A 117 2.75 -10.41 3.94
N VAL A 118 3.59 -9.70 3.19
CA VAL A 118 3.18 -8.77 2.11
C VAL A 118 2.75 -9.44 0.78
N PRO A 119 3.18 -10.66 0.40
CA PRO A 119 2.89 -11.22 -0.92
C PRO A 119 1.41 -11.21 -1.34
N PRO A 120 0.41 -11.53 -0.49
CA PRO A 120 -1.00 -11.44 -0.89
C PRO A 120 -1.42 -10.02 -1.30
N THR A 121 -0.86 -9.01 -0.62
CA THR A 121 -1.04 -7.62 -1.01
C THR A 121 -0.44 -7.35 -2.39
N ILE A 122 0.76 -7.88 -2.70
CA ILE A 122 1.39 -7.76 -4.03
C ILE A 122 0.60 -8.54 -5.10
N VAL A 123 0.05 -9.71 -4.78
CA VAL A 123 -0.83 -10.51 -5.65
C VAL A 123 -2.06 -9.70 -6.06
N SER A 124 -2.71 -9.03 -5.10
CA SER A 124 -3.86 -8.15 -5.39
C SER A 124 -3.51 -7.00 -6.35
N LEU A 125 -2.22 -6.70 -6.54
CA LEU A 125 -1.71 -5.65 -7.41
C LEU A 125 -1.32 -6.14 -8.79
N ALA A 126 -1.00 -7.42 -8.96
CA ALA A 126 -0.66 -8.00 -10.26
C ALA A 126 -1.78 -7.83 -11.30
N GLN A 127 -3.01 -7.61 -10.85
CA GLN A 127 -4.20 -7.39 -11.66
C GLN A 127 -4.51 -5.90 -11.90
N ALA A 128 -3.85 -4.97 -11.22
CA ALA A 128 -4.04 -3.54 -11.44
C ALA A 128 -3.15 -3.04 -12.59
N PRO A 129 -3.57 -2.02 -13.37
CA PRO A 129 -2.74 -1.44 -14.44
C PRO A 129 -1.61 -0.58 -13.86
N ILE A 130 -0.67 -1.22 -13.18
CA ILE A 130 0.48 -0.59 -12.54
C ILE A 130 1.69 -0.76 -13.47
N PRO A 131 2.24 0.31 -14.06
CA PRO A 131 3.31 0.22 -15.06
C PRO A 131 4.58 -0.47 -14.58
N ILE A 132 4.81 -0.53 -13.26
CA ILE A 132 6.02 -1.14 -12.66
C ILE A 132 5.88 -2.64 -12.41
N LEU A 133 4.70 -3.24 -12.64
CA LEU A 133 4.50 -4.67 -12.44
C LEU A 133 5.47 -5.56 -13.20
N PRO A 134 5.84 -5.30 -14.47
CA PRO A 134 6.84 -6.12 -15.16
C PRO A 134 8.18 -6.19 -14.41
N SER A 135 8.62 -5.07 -13.82
CA SER A 135 9.84 -5.04 -13.01
C SER A 135 9.68 -5.81 -11.69
N VAL A 136 8.51 -5.71 -11.05
CA VAL A 136 8.19 -6.52 -9.87
C VAL A 136 8.23 -8.00 -10.22
N LYS A 137 7.59 -8.41 -11.32
CA LYS A 137 7.62 -9.81 -11.79
C LYS A 137 9.04 -10.30 -12.02
N ALA A 138 9.88 -9.49 -12.68
CA ALA A 138 11.28 -9.83 -12.92
C ALA A 138 12.07 -10.01 -11.60
N GLU A 139 11.79 -9.19 -10.58
CA GLU A 139 12.45 -9.32 -9.28
C GLU A 139 12.02 -10.60 -8.55
N VAL A 140 10.72 -10.88 -8.50
CA VAL A 140 10.16 -12.10 -7.87
C VAL A 140 10.75 -13.36 -8.51
N LEU A 141 10.92 -13.36 -9.82
CA LEU A 141 11.50 -14.49 -10.56
C LEU A 141 12.98 -14.75 -10.27
N LYS A 142 13.70 -13.83 -9.61
CA LYS A 142 15.08 -14.08 -9.15
C LYS A 142 15.13 -15.00 -7.94
N ALA A 143 14.04 -15.08 -7.16
CA ALA A 143 13.92 -15.90 -5.96
C ALA A 143 12.56 -16.62 -5.89
N PRO A 144 12.22 -17.49 -6.86
CA PRO A 144 10.90 -18.12 -6.94
C PRO A 144 10.59 -19.02 -5.72
N GLN A 145 11.60 -19.56 -5.04
CA GLN A 145 11.44 -20.39 -3.86
C GLN A 145 10.90 -19.65 -2.63
N SER A 146 11.09 -18.33 -2.54
CA SER A 146 10.50 -17.50 -1.48
C SER A 146 9.14 -16.94 -1.88
N ALA A 147 8.73 -17.14 -3.13
CA ALA A 147 7.53 -16.52 -3.64
C ALA A 147 6.25 -17.27 -3.27
N ASP A 148 5.19 -16.50 -3.01
CA ASP A 148 3.86 -17.03 -2.83
C ASP A 148 3.42 -17.81 -4.10
N PRO A 149 2.97 -19.07 -3.98
CA PRO A 149 2.61 -19.88 -5.15
C PRO A 149 1.49 -19.28 -5.99
N GLU A 150 0.53 -18.58 -5.38
CA GLU A 150 -0.56 -17.92 -6.08
C GLU A 150 -0.05 -16.70 -6.86
N LEU A 151 0.92 -15.95 -6.28
CA LEU A 151 1.63 -14.90 -7.00
C LEU A 151 2.36 -15.45 -8.22
N LEU A 152 3.11 -16.54 -8.07
CA LEU A 152 3.80 -17.18 -9.18
C LEU A 152 2.81 -17.64 -10.25
N GLU A 153 1.72 -18.28 -9.86
CA GLU A 153 0.67 -18.71 -10.80
C GLU A 153 0.09 -17.53 -11.58
N GLN A 154 -0.23 -16.41 -10.92
CA GLN A 154 -0.72 -15.21 -11.62
C GLN A 154 0.34 -14.53 -12.49
N ILE A 155 1.62 -14.62 -12.13
CA ILE A 155 2.73 -14.11 -12.94
C ILE A 155 2.89 -14.91 -14.22
N PHE A 156 2.91 -16.25 -14.11
CA PHE A 156 3.11 -17.17 -15.22
C PHE A 156 1.85 -17.38 -16.07
N ASN A 157 0.67 -17.29 -15.46
CA ASN A 157 -0.62 -17.52 -16.10
C ASN A 157 -1.62 -16.40 -15.74
N PRO A 158 -1.46 -15.19 -16.30
CA PRO A 158 -2.37 -14.08 -16.02
C PRO A 158 -3.78 -14.43 -16.51
N LYS A 159 -4.77 -14.41 -15.61
CA LYS A 159 -6.18 -14.54 -15.99
C LYS A 159 -6.53 -13.41 -16.94
N LYS A 160 -7.02 -13.74 -18.15
CA LYS A 160 -7.61 -12.74 -19.06
C LYS A 160 -8.81 -12.13 -18.36
N GLU A 161 -8.91 -10.80 -18.34
CA GLU A 161 -10.10 -10.11 -17.88
C GLU A 161 -11.32 -10.63 -18.65
N PRO A 162 -12.50 -10.76 -18.01
CA PRO A 162 -13.74 -10.81 -18.76
C PRO A 162 -13.81 -9.50 -19.57
N GLN A 163 -13.67 -9.62 -20.87
CA GLN A 163 -13.94 -8.52 -21.78
C GLN A 163 -15.41 -8.14 -21.54
N GLU A 164 -15.68 -6.96 -20.99
CA GLU A 164 -17.04 -6.40 -20.98
C GLU A 164 -17.42 -6.24 -22.45
N ASP A 165 -18.20 -7.21 -22.94
CA ASP A 165 -18.83 -7.16 -24.24
C ASP A 165 -19.70 -5.88 -24.28
N GLY A 166 -19.27 -4.91 -25.07
CA GLY A 166 -19.92 -3.61 -25.17
C GLY A 166 -21.39 -3.76 -25.58
N GLU A 167 -22.29 -3.54 -24.62
CA GLU A 167 -23.68 -3.28 -24.90
C GLU A 167 -23.85 -1.86 -25.48
N GLY A 168 -24.66 -1.78 -26.54
CA GLY A 168 -25.40 -0.56 -26.85
C GLY A 168 -25.00 0.17 -28.13
N LYS A 169 -25.18 -0.46 -29.29
CA LYS A 169 -25.39 0.27 -30.54
C LYS A 169 -26.83 0.85 -30.49
N PRO A 170 -27.05 2.18 -30.52
CA PRO A 170 -28.40 2.69 -30.71
C PRO A 170 -28.80 2.46 -32.18
N ALA A 171 -29.89 1.73 -32.39
CA ALA A 171 -30.59 1.74 -33.66
C ALA A 171 -31.39 3.04 -33.72
N GLU A 172 -30.98 3.96 -34.59
CA GLU A 172 -31.78 5.11 -34.99
C GLU A 172 -33.07 4.64 -35.64
N GLY A 173 -34.19 5.25 -35.25
CA GLY A 173 -35.50 5.15 -35.89
C GLY A 173 -35.94 6.52 -36.35
#